data_AF-A0A953AN32-F1
#
_entry.id   AF-A0A953AN32-F1
#
_cell.length_a   1.000
_cell.length_b   1.000
_cell.length_c   1.000
_cell.angle_alpha   90.00
_cell.angle_beta   90.00
_cell.angle_gamma   90.00
#
_symmetry.space_group_name_H-M   'P 1'
#
loop_
_entity.id
_entity.type
_entity.pdbx_description
1 polymer ?
#
loop_
_entity_poly.entity_id
_entity_poly.type
_entity_poly.pdbx_seq_one_letter_code
_entity_poly.pdbx_strand_id
1 'polypeptide(L)'
;VGVPVYADERRDPVRAVREGIERARAEGRDVVILDTAGRLHVDEALMDELAAVRREAKPTNVLLVLDAMTGQEAVEVARAFQERIDFDGVLLTKLDGDARGGAALSVRAVTGRPIKLASIGERLDALEWFHPDRMASRILGMGDVLTLIERAEAAVADEEREELERRMLKGEFTFDDFLRSYRMLRRMGPLQGVLKLIPGFGGQLGGLDQVNERELARVEAIILSMTPHERRVPHVIDGSRRKRIAAGSGTTVTQVNQLIEARKQMAKMMKMMGSGKMPSLPGMPAAGGLPVQGAPRPSATRKSRSKRRKKARK
;
A
#
# COMPACT_ATOMS: atom_id res chain seq x y z
N VAL A 1 7.20 2.25 28.02
CA VAL A 1 8.46 2.65 27.33
C VAL A 1 9.68 2.65 28.25
N GLY A 2 9.54 2.53 29.58
CA GLY A 2 10.71 2.40 30.47
C GLY A 2 11.66 3.61 30.48
N VAL A 3 11.17 4.79 30.08
CA VAL A 3 11.94 6.03 30.03
C VAL A 3 11.74 6.77 31.36
N PRO A 4 12.80 7.27 32.02
CA PRO A 4 12.67 8.11 33.21
C PRO A 4 11.86 9.37 32.95
N VAL A 5 10.99 9.74 33.89
CA VAL A 5 10.15 10.94 33.81
C VAL A 5 10.44 11.83 35.01
N TYR A 6 10.56 13.12 34.75
CA TYR A 6 10.61 14.16 35.78
C TYR A 6 9.34 15.02 35.67
N ALA A 7 8.67 15.25 36.79
CA ALA A 7 7.52 16.15 36.87
C ALA A 7 7.60 16.94 38.18
N ASP A 8 7.39 18.26 38.12
CA ASP A 8 7.30 19.11 39.31
C ASP A 8 5.83 19.20 39.75
N GLU A 9 5.56 18.88 41.01
CA GLU A 9 4.23 18.93 41.62
C GLU A 9 3.74 20.37 41.85
N ARG A 10 4.64 21.36 41.82
CA ARG A 10 4.36 22.76 42.22
C ARG A 10 3.84 23.65 41.09
N ARG A 11 3.64 23.09 39.88
CA ARG A 11 3.08 23.78 38.69
C ARG A 11 3.87 25.01 38.22
N ASP A 12 5.17 25.09 38.51
CA ASP A 12 6.05 26.09 37.90
C ASP A 12 6.80 25.44 36.72
N PRO A 13 6.42 25.72 35.46
CA PRO A 13 7.00 25.04 34.30
C PRO A 13 8.44 25.46 34.03
N VAL A 14 8.84 26.69 34.36
CA VAL A 14 10.22 27.15 34.16
C VAL A 14 11.14 26.43 35.13
N ARG A 15 10.71 26.31 36.39
CA ARG A 15 11.43 25.56 37.41
C ARG A 15 11.51 24.07 37.06
N ALA A 16 10.40 23.46 36.67
CA ALA A 16 10.34 22.05 36.29
C ALA A 16 11.36 21.72 35.18
N VAL A 17 11.44 22.60 34.17
CA VAL A 17 12.39 22.48 33.06
C VAL A 17 13.83 22.61 33.53
N ARG A 18 14.14 23.61 34.37
CA ARG A 18 15.49 23.81 34.91
C ARG A 18 15.97 22.58 35.69
N GLU A 19 15.19 22.16 36.67
CA GLU A 19 15.52 21.01 37.53
C GLU A 19 15.58 19.70 36.73
N GLY A 20 14.66 19.52 35.77
CA GLY A 20 14.64 18.35 34.90
C GLY A 20 15.89 18.25 34.01
N ILE A 21 16.34 19.37 33.43
CA ILE A 21 17.57 19.41 32.62
C ILE A 21 18.81 19.19 33.49
N GLU A 22 18.89 19.81 34.66
CA GLU A 22 20.01 19.61 35.61
C GLU A 22 20.12 18.15 36.04
N ARG A 23 19.00 17.51 36.37
CA ARG A 23 18.94 16.09 36.70
C ARG A 23 19.35 15.21 35.53
N ALA A 24 18.83 15.47 34.34
CA ALA A 24 19.18 14.73 33.14
C ALA A 24 20.70 14.81 32.86
N ARG A 25 21.32 15.98 33.08
CA ARG A 25 22.77 16.15 32.98
C ARG A 25 23.53 15.37 34.05
N ALA A 26 23.09 15.43 35.31
CA ALA A 26 23.71 14.69 36.41
C ALA A 26 23.64 13.17 36.21
N GLU A 27 22.55 12.68 35.61
CA GLU A 27 22.37 11.27 35.26
C GLU A 27 23.02 10.85 33.92
N GLY A 28 23.70 11.78 33.22
CA GLY A 28 24.39 11.50 31.96
C GLY A 28 23.44 11.12 30.82
N ARG A 29 22.27 11.77 30.72
CA ARG A 29 21.30 11.53 29.64
C ARG A 29 21.69 12.29 28.36
N ASP A 30 21.58 11.63 27.22
CA ASP A 30 21.87 12.23 25.91
C ASP A 30 20.72 13.07 25.35
N VAL A 31 19.47 12.68 25.65
CA VAL A 31 18.25 13.28 25.09
C VAL A 31 17.27 13.62 26.21
N VAL A 32 16.73 14.83 26.15
CA VAL A 32 15.64 15.30 27.01
C VAL A 32 14.48 15.72 26.12
N ILE A 33 13.29 15.17 26.39
CA ILE A 33 12.05 15.56 25.74
C ILE A 33 11.27 16.38 26.75
N LEU A 34 10.95 17.62 26.39
CA LEU A 34 10.11 18.51 27.18
C LEU A 34 8.70 18.45 26.62
N ASP A 35 7.79 17.88 27.39
CA ASP A 35 6.35 17.88 27.07
C ASP A 35 5.69 19.07 27.77
N THR A 36 4.99 19.89 26.99
CA THR A 36 4.34 21.12 27.48
C THR A 36 2.83 20.95 27.43
N ALA A 37 2.10 21.65 28.29
CA ALA A 37 0.65 21.62 28.25
C ALA A 37 0.10 22.00 26.86
N GLY A 38 -0.79 21.18 26.32
CA GLY A 38 -1.51 21.47 25.08
C GLY A 38 -2.77 22.29 25.32
N ARG A 39 -3.15 23.14 24.36
CA ARG A 39 -4.46 23.82 24.32
C ARG A 39 -4.94 23.97 22.87
N LEU A 40 -6.26 23.88 22.70
CA LEU A 40 -6.94 23.99 21.39
C LEU A 40 -6.89 25.42 20.82
N HIS A 41 -6.76 26.43 21.68
CA HIS A 41 -6.73 27.83 21.28
C HIS A 41 -5.47 28.52 21.79
N VAL A 42 -5.01 29.51 21.01
CA VAL A 42 -3.87 30.36 21.35
C VAL A 42 -4.28 31.27 22.51
N ASP A 43 -3.76 30.98 23.70
CA ASP A 43 -3.94 31.79 24.92
C ASP A 43 -2.66 32.59 25.17
N GLU A 44 -2.78 33.91 25.38
CA GLU A 44 -1.62 34.78 25.58
C GLU A 44 -0.80 34.37 26.80
N ALA A 45 -1.46 34.01 27.90
CA ALA A 45 -0.78 33.60 29.13
C ALA A 45 0.03 32.32 28.92
N LEU A 46 -0.48 31.40 28.11
CA LEU A 46 0.23 30.17 27.74
C LEU A 46 1.44 30.47 26.85
N MET A 47 1.29 31.37 25.88
CA MET A 47 2.40 31.72 24.99
C MET A 47 3.53 32.43 25.75
N ASP A 48 3.19 33.27 26.72
CA ASP A 48 4.19 33.90 27.59
C ASP A 48 4.92 32.86 28.47
N GLU A 49 4.17 31.88 28.99
CA GLU A 49 4.72 30.74 29.72
C GLU A 49 5.66 29.89 28.85
N LEU A 50 5.24 29.53 27.64
CA LEU A 50 6.06 28.78 26.68
C LEU A 50 7.31 29.56 26.25
N ALA A 51 7.21 30.89 26.10
CA ALA A 51 8.35 31.74 25.80
C ALA A 51 9.35 31.78 26.97
N ALA A 52 8.87 31.76 28.21
CA ALA A 52 9.73 31.62 29.39
C ALA A 52 10.41 30.24 29.44
N VAL A 53 9.65 29.17 29.21
CA VAL A 53 10.18 27.80 29.12
C VAL A 53 11.25 27.68 28.03
N ARG A 54 11.01 28.22 26.83
CA ARG A 54 11.98 28.19 25.73
C ARG A 54 13.28 28.91 26.09
N ARG A 55 13.19 30.08 26.73
CA ARG A 55 14.36 30.87 27.16
C ARG A 55 15.22 30.11 28.18
N GLU A 56 14.58 29.37 29.08
CA GLU A 56 15.26 28.54 30.07
C GLU A 56 15.85 27.26 29.44
N ALA A 57 15.03 26.51 28.70
CA ALA A 57 15.40 25.22 28.12
C ALA A 57 16.48 25.31 27.04
N LYS A 58 16.49 26.40 26.26
CA LYS A 58 17.34 26.58 25.06
C LYS A 58 17.33 25.32 24.17
N PRO A 59 16.15 24.85 23.72
CA PRO A 59 16.03 23.57 23.04
C PRO A 59 16.76 23.59 21.70
N THR A 60 17.33 22.44 21.32
CA THR A 60 17.97 22.26 20.01
C THR A 60 16.93 22.19 18.88
N ASN A 61 15.78 21.57 19.16
CA ASN A 61 14.65 21.47 18.23
C ASN A 61 13.35 21.75 18.97
N VAL A 62 12.47 22.56 18.38
CA VAL A 62 11.09 22.75 18.83
C VAL A 62 10.16 22.14 17.78
N LEU A 63 9.28 21.24 18.21
CA LEU A 63 8.31 20.57 17.35
C LEU A 63 6.89 21.01 17.73
N LEU A 64 6.15 21.53 16.75
CA LEU A 64 4.73 21.83 16.92
C LEU A 64 3.91 20.58 16.59
N VAL A 65 3.11 20.11 17.54
CA VAL A 65 2.22 18.97 17.36
C VAL A 65 0.85 19.47 16.89
N LEU A 66 0.40 19.00 15.72
CA LEU A 66 -0.89 19.36 15.15
C LEU A 66 -1.70 18.12 14.79
N ASP A 67 -3.00 18.20 15.00
CA ASP A 67 -3.94 17.19 14.57
C ASP A 67 -4.26 17.37 13.08
N ALA A 68 -4.16 16.28 12.30
CA ALA A 68 -4.43 16.29 10.87
C ALA A 68 -5.90 16.60 10.55
N MET A 69 -6.82 16.39 11.49
CA MET A 69 -8.25 16.64 11.31
C MET A 69 -8.63 18.12 11.43
N THR A 70 -7.83 18.95 12.10
CA THR A 70 -8.21 20.34 12.48
C THR A 70 -8.16 21.36 11.32
N GLY A 71 -7.81 20.93 10.10
CA GLY A 71 -8.00 21.72 8.88
C GLY A 71 -7.41 23.14 8.95
N GLN A 72 -8.29 24.16 8.91
CA GLN A 72 -7.92 25.58 8.92
C GLN A 72 -7.43 26.07 10.30
N GLU A 73 -7.96 25.52 11.40
CA GLU A 73 -7.58 25.93 12.76
C GLU A 73 -6.10 25.61 13.04
N ALA A 74 -5.60 24.49 12.50
CA ALA A 74 -4.18 24.14 12.56
C ALA A 74 -3.27 25.22 11.93
N VAL A 75 -3.76 25.94 10.92
CA VAL A 75 -3.00 27.01 10.24
C VAL A 75 -2.88 28.24 11.14
N GLU A 76 -3.97 28.64 11.80
CA GLU A 76 -3.99 29.78 12.71
C GLU A 76 -3.09 29.52 13.93
N VAL A 77 -3.21 28.34 14.53
CA VAL A 77 -2.35 27.91 15.64
C VAL A 77 -0.89 27.94 15.22
N ALA A 78 -0.56 27.39 14.05
CA ALA A 78 0.83 27.36 13.59
C ALA A 78 1.41 28.75 13.30
N ARG A 79 0.61 29.69 12.76
CA ARG A 79 1.04 31.09 12.59
C ARG A 79 1.34 31.75 13.93
N ALA A 80 0.41 31.69 14.87
CA ALA A 80 0.58 32.31 16.17
C ALA A 80 1.77 31.72 16.93
N PHE A 81 1.98 30.41 16.83
CA PHE A 81 3.13 29.74 17.43
C PHE A 81 4.45 30.15 16.79
N GLN A 82 4.48 30.30 15.46
CA GLN A 82 5.66 30.76 14.73
C GLN A 82 6.05 32.20 15.13
N GLU A 83 5.07 33.08 15.29
CA GLU A 83 5.31 34.49 15.63
C GLU A 83 5.82 34.67 17.06
N ARG A 84 5.25 33.96 18.05
CA ARG A 84 5.60 34.17 19.46
C ARG A 84 6.73 33.28 19.97
N ILE A 85 6.78 32.02 19.53
CA ILE A 85 7.74 31.02 20.05
C ILE A 85 8.76 30.64 19.00
N ASP A 86 8.33 30.53 17.73
CA ASP A 86 9.04 29.88 16.62
C ASP A 86 9.21 28.36 16.80
N PHE A 87 9.36 27.61 15.71
CA PHE A 87 9.56 26.15 15.76
C PHE A 87 10.29 25.60 14.52
N ASP A 88 10.91 24.44 14.67
CA ASP A 88 11.80 23.85 13.67
C ASP A 88 11.13 22.79 12.79
N GLY A 89 10.01 22.26 13.25
CA GLY A 89 9.24 21.30 12.48
C GLY A 89 7.88 20.97 13.09
N VAL A 90 7.09 20.26 12.30
CA VAL A 90 5.73 19.86 12.66
C VAL A 90 5.67 18.35 12.84
N LEU A 91 4.94 17.91 13.86
CA LEU A 91 4.51 16.53 14.05
C LEU A 91 3.01 16.49 13.79
N LEU A 92 2.58 15.67 12.83
CA LEU A 92 1.16 15.49 12.52
C LEU A 92 0.62 14.23 13.19
N THR A 93 -0.47 14.35 13.94
CA THR A 93 -1.14 13.20 14.57
C THR A 93 -2.42 12.82 13.83
N LYS A 94 -2.91 11.60 14.09
CA LYS A 94 -4.20 11.09 13.59
C LYS A 94 -4.30 11.04 12.05
N LEU A 95 -3.20 10.72 11.38
CA LEU A 95 -3.17 10.58 9.92
C LEU A 95 -3.78 9.27 9.41
N ASP A 96 -4.14 8.36 10.30
CA ASP A 96 -4.87 7.13 10.02
C ASP A 96 -6.35 7.36 9.71
N GLY A 97 -6.94 8.47 10.17
CA GLY A 97 -8.32 8.84 9.88
C GLY A 97 -8.59 9.26 8.43
N ASP A 98 -9.84 9.68 8.17
CA ASP A 98 -10.32 10.19 6.88
C ASP A 98 -9.74 11.58 6.51
N ALA A 99 -8.83 12.11 7.33
CA ALA A 99 -8.14 13.36 7.07
C ALA A 99 -7.31 13.24 5.79
N ARG A 100 -7.77 13.89 4.71
CA ARG A 100 -7.07 13.95 3.41
C ARG A 100 -5.82 14.84 3.43
N GLY A 101 -5.06 14.86 4.52
CA GLY A 101 -3.77 15.56 4.63
C GLY A 101 -3.80 17.08 4.37
N GLY A 102 -4.97 17.72 4.27
CA GLY A 102 -5.08 19.14 3.92
C GLY A 102 -4.41 20.07 4.93
N ALA A 103 -4.51 19.75 6.22
CA ALA A 103 -3.81 20.49 7.28
C ALA A 103 -2.28 20.46 7.09
N ALA A 104 -1.72 19.32 6.66
CA ALA A 104 -0.29 19.16 6.40
C ALA A 104 0.20 20.15 5.33
N LEU A 105 -0.54 20.22 4.22
CA LEU A 105 -0.21 21.10 3.10
C LEU A 105 -0.33 22.57 3.50
N SER A 106 -1.42 22.93 4.16
CA SER A 106 -1.70 24.31 4.58
C SER A 106 -0.67 24.82 5.58
N VAL A 107 -0.33 24.02 6.59
CA VAL A 107 0.68 24.40 7.59
C VAL A 107 2.05 24.57 6.95
N ARG A 108 2.48 23.64 6.09
CA ARG A 108 3.75 23.74 5.36
C ARG A 108 3.79 24.98 4.46
N ALA A 109 2.72 25.25 3.72
CA ALA A 109 2.64 26.38 2.80
C ALA A 109 2.69 27.73 3.53
N VAL A 110 2.05 27.81 4.69
CA VAL A 110 1.98 29.05 5.47
C VAL A 110 3.22 29.29 6.31
N THR A 111 3.72 28.26 7.00
CA THR A 111 4.80 28.42 7.98
C THR A 111 6.18 28.24 7.37
N GLY A 112 6.27 27.55 6.24
CA GLY A 112 7.53 27.13 5.61
C GLY A 112 8.29 26.06 6.41
N ARG A 113 7.80 25.64 7.57
CA ARG A 113 8.47 24.65 8.45
C ARG A 113 8.23 23.22 7.97
N PRO A 114 9.21 22.31 8.07
CA PRO A 114 9.08 20.94 7.57
C PRO A 114 8.20 20.10 8.51
N ILE A 115 7.40 19.22 7.95
CA ILE A 115 6.76 18.16 8.72
C ILE A 115 7.80 17.05 8.89
N LYS A 116 8.16 16.73 10.13
CA LYS A 116 9.20 15.74 10.44
C LYS A 116 8.61 14.37 10.75
N LEU A 117 7.54 14.35 11.52
CA LEU A 117 6.96 13.12 12.06
C LEU A 117 5.45 13.06 11.79
N ALA A 118 4.93 11.86 11.69
CA ALA A 118 3.54 11.54 11.47
C ALA A 118 3.14 10.40 12.40
N SER A 119 1.99 10.52 13.08
CA SER A 119 1.37 9.40 13.79
C SER A 119 0.20 8.85 12.98
N ILE A 120 0.24 7.54 12.73
CA ILE A 120 -0.78 6.76 12.03
C ILE A 120 -1.56 5.83 12.98
N GLY A 121 -1.66 6.20 14.24
CA GLY A 121 -2.43 5.46 15.24
C GLY A 121 -2.13 5.92 16.67
N GLU A 122 -2.70 5.22 17.64
CA GLU A 122 -2.61 5.59 19.06
C GLU A 122 -1.47 4.89 19.81
N ARG A 123 -0.91 3.84 19.21
CA ARG A 123 0.13 3.04 19.84
C ARG A 123 1.50 3.69 19.69
N LEU A 124 2.43 3.35 20.59
CA LEU A 124 3.80 3.86 20.59
C LEU A 124 4.59 3.52 19.31
N ASP A 125 4.23 2.43 18.63
CA ASP A 125 4.83 1.99 17.37
C ASP A 125 4.21 2.68 16.14
N ALA A 126 3.23 3.57 16.32
CA ALA A 126 2.53 4.26 15.24
C ALA A 126 3.14 5.61 14.84
N LEU A 127 4.22 6.05 15.50
CA LEU A 127 4.95 7.27 15.17
C LEU A 127 6.03 6.97 14.12
N GLU A 128 5.92 7.57 12.94
CA GLU A 128 6.84 7.40 11.81
C GLU A 128 7.39 8.72 11.29
N TRP A 129 8.46 8.65 10.49
CA TRP A 129 8.96 9.79 9.73
C TRP A 129 7.94 10.20 8.66
N PHE A 130 7.75 11.51 8.50
CA PHE A 130 6.85 12.02 7.49
C PHE A 130 7.48 11.88 6.09
N HIS A 131 6.75 11.22 5.19
CA HIS A 131 7.14 11.05 3.79
C HIS A 131 6.16 11.81 2.87
N PRO A 132 6.57 12.93 2.26
CA PRO A 132 5.70 13.73 1.40
C PRO A 132 5.07 12.94 0.24
N ASP A 133 5.83 12.02 -0.37
CA ASP A 133 5.36 11.22 -1.51
C ASP A 133 4.20 10.28 -1.13
N ARG A 134 4.27 9.69 0.07
CA ARG A 134 3.19 8.84 0.61
C ARG A 134 1.95 9.67 0.90
N MET A 135 2.14 10.86 1.46
CA MET A 135 1.05 11.78 1.73
C MET A 135 0.38 12.23 0.43
N ALA A 136 1.15 12.68 -0.56
CA ALA A 136 0.63 13.08 -1.87
C ALA A 136 -0.14 11.92 -2.54
N SER A 137 0.38 10.70 -2.48
CA SER A 137 -0.29 9.51 -2.99
C SER A 137 -1.64 9.26 -2.28
N ARG A 138 -1.69 9.39 -0.95
CA ARG A 138 -2.94 9.27 -0.17
C ARG A 138 -3.96 10.35 -0.51
N ILE A 139 -3.51 11.60 -0.68
CA ILE A 139 -4.39 12.75 -1.01
C ILE A 139 -4.97 12.61 -2.41
N LEU A 140 -4.14 12.28 -3.40
CA LEU A 140 -4.53 12.17 -4.79
C LEU A 140 -5.37 10.91 -5.07
N GLY A 141 -5.56 10.03 -4.07
CA GLY A 141 -6.12 8.69 -4.28
C GLY A 141 -5.23 7.81 -5.19
N MET A 142 -4.06 8.33 -5.59
CA MET A 142 -3.09 7.65 -6.44
C MET A 142 -2.26 6.63 -5.66
N GLY A 143 -2.41 6.55 -4.33
CA GLY A 143 -1.96 5.40 -3.54
C GLY A 143 -2.53 4.08 -4.05
N ASP A 144 -3.71 4.11 -4.69
CA ASP A 144 -4.21 2.96 -5.45
C ASP A 144 -3.75 3.01 -6.91
N VAL A 145 -3.79 4.13 -7.62
CA VAL A 145 -3.53 4.15 -9.08
C VAL A 145 -2.04 4.04 -9.47
N LEU A 146 -1.13 4.76 -8.80
CA LEU A 146 0.31 4.61 -9.03
C LEU A 146 0.79 3.25 -8.54
N THR A 147 0.33 2.78 -7.39
CA THR A 147 0.63 1.41 -6.94
C THR A 147 -0.02 0.35 -7.82
N LEU A 148 -1.17 0.62 -8.46
CA LEU A 148 -1.80 -0.26 -9.45
C LEU A 148 -1.05 -0.24 -10.77
N ILE A 149 -0.49 0.89 -11.19
CA ILE A 149 0.34 1.00 -12.40
C ILE A 149 1.70 0.35 -12.14
N GLU A 150 2.36 0.66 -11.02
CA GLU A 150 3.61 0.03 -10.58
C GLU A 150 3.42 -1.45 -10.27
N ARG A 151 2.27 -1.90 -9.74
CA ARG A 151 1.96 -3.34 -9.59
C ARG A 151 1.51 -3.97 -10.89
N ALA A 152 0.88 -3.26 -11.82
CA ALA A 152 0.57 -3.79 -13.16
C ALA A 152 1.85 -3.94 -14.00
N GLU A 153 2.81 -3.02 -13.83
CA GLU A 153 4.14 -3.06 -14.44
C GLU A 153 5.06 -4.05 -13.70
N ALA A 154 5.00 -4.16 -12.37
CA ALA A 154 5.82 -5.11 -11.60
C ALA A 154 5.26 -6.54 -11.53
N ALA A 155 3.95 -6.75 -11.75
CA ALA A 155 3.35 -8.09 -11.87
C ALA A 155 3.50 -8.69 -13.28
N VAL A 156 4.05 -7.94 -14.22
CA VAL A 156 4.30 -8.41 -15.58
C VAL A 156 5.70 -7.95 -15.97
N ALA A 157 6.71 -8.66 -15.47
CA ALA A 157 8.03 -8.61 -16.09
C ALA A 157 7.86 -8.96 -17.57
N ASP A 158 8.33 -8.11 -18.48
CA ASP A 158 8.13 -8.23 -19.93
C ASP A 158 8.55 -9.62 -20.49
N GLU A 159 9.43 -10.34 -19.79
CA GLU A 159 9.87 -11.70 -20.13
C GLU A 159 8.84 -12.79 -19.75
N GLU A 160 8.11 -12.65 -18.64
CA GLU A 160 7.08 -13.61 -18.22
C GLU A 160 5.80 -13.48 -19.06
N ARG A 161 5.55 -12.31 -19.67
CA ARG A 161 4.33 -12.06 -20.46
C ARG A 161 4.29 -12.89 -21.74
N GLU A 162 5.38 -12.91 -22.51
CA GLU A 162 5.46 -13.72 -23.73
C GLU A 162 5.40 -15.23 -23.43
N GLU A 163 6.01 -15.67 -22.33
CA GLU A 163 6.05 -17.08 -21.96
C GLU A 163 4.70 -17.56 -21.42
N LEU A 164 4.02 -16.73 -20.62
CA LEU A 164 2.66 -16.95 -20.17
C LEU A 164 1.68 -16.92 -21.34
N GLU A 165 1.78 -15.96 -22.27
CA GLU A 165 0.96 -15.90 -23.49
C GLU A 165 1.16 -17.15 -24.35
N ARG A 166 2.42 -17.59 -24.59
CA ARG A 166 2.71 -18.81 -25.36
C ARG A 166 2.13 -20.06 -24.68
N ARG A 167 2.19 -20.17 -23.35
CA ARG A 167 1.65 -21.31 -22.59
C ARG A 167 0.11 -21.28 -22.51
N MET A 168 -0.48 -20.09 -22.41
CA MET A 168 -1.92 -19.87 -22.50
C MET A 168 -2.48 -20.24 -23.88
N LEU A 169 -1.80 -19.85 -24.96
CA LEU A 169 -2.15 -20.22 -26.34
C LEU A 169 -2.04 -21.73 -26.58
N LYS A 170 -1.09 -22.41 -25.91
CA LYS A 170 -0.93 -23.88 -25.96
C LYS A 170 -1.93 -24.63 -25.06
N GLY A 171 -2.72 -23.95 -24.23
CA GLY A 171 -3.72 -24.56 -23.36
C GLY A 171 -3.13 -25.34 -22.18
N GLU A 172 -1.85 -25.15 -21.87
CA GLU A 172 -1.13 -25.85 -20.80
C GLU A 172 -1.22 -25.05 -19.49
N PHE A 173 -2.43 -24.98 -18.91
CA PHE A 173 -2.60 -24.39 -17.59
C PHE A 173 -2.26 -25.43 -16.52
N THR A 174 -1.22 -25.21 -15.71
CA THR A 174 -0.77 -26.15 -14.67
C THR A 174 -1.30 -25.78 -13.27
N PHE A 175 -1.09 -26.63 -12.26
CA PHE A 175 -1.39 -26.25 -10.87
C PHE A 175 -0.41 -25.19 -10.32
N ASP A 176 0.80 -25.11 -10.86
CA ASP A 176 1.75 -24.06 -10.51
C ASP A 176 1.24 -22.70 -11.02
N ASP A 177 0.68 -22.65 -12.22
CA ASP A 177 0.07 -21.44 -12.80
C ASP A 177 -1.20 -21.04 -12.03
N PHE A 178 -2.00 -22.02 -11.63
CA PHE A 178 -3.16 -21.81 -10.77
C PHE A 178 -2.76 -21.22 -9.42
N LEU A 179 -1.73 -21.79 -8.75
CA LEU A 179 -1.24 -21.28 -7.47
C LEU A 179 -0.63 -19.87 -7.61
N ARG A 180 0.11 -19.59 -8.69
CA ARG A 180 0.63 -18.24 -8.96
C ARG A 180 -0.49 -17.21 -9.11
N SER A 181 -1.49 -17.53 -9.94
CA SER A 181 -2.66 -16.67 -10.14
C SER A 181 -3.44 -16.46 -8.84
N TYR A 182 -3.55 -17.51 -8.03
CA TYR A 182 -4.25 -17.48 -6.75
C TYR A 182 -3.50 -16.68 -5.66
N ARG A 183 -2.16 -16.77 -5.63
CA ARG A 183 -1.30 -15.93 -4.78
C ARG A 183 -1.31 -14.47 -5.21
N MET A 184 -1.43 -14.19 -6.50
CA MET A 184 -1.60 -12.83 -7.02
C MET A 184 -2.91 -12.22 -6.51
N LEU A 185 -4.02 -12.96 -6.57
CA LEU A 185 -5.29 -12.55 -5.96
C LEU A 185 -5.17 -12.31 -4.45
N ARG A 186 -4.42 -13.16 -3.72
CA ARG A 186 -4.12 -12.94 -2.29
C ARG A 186 -3.36 -11.62 -2.04
N ARG A 187 -2.37 -11.29 -2.86
CA ARG A 187 -1.60 -10.03 -2.75
C ARG A 187 -2.45 -8.79 -3.04
N MET A 188 -3.50 -8.94 -3.84
CA MET A 188 -4.43 -7.87 -4.17
C MET A 188 -5.50 -7.64 -3.07
N GLY A 189 -5.59 -8.53 -2.08
CA GLY A 189 -6.55 -8.41 -0.97
C GLY A 189 -8.01 -8.60 -1.41
N PRO A 190 -8.98 -8.43 -0.49
CA PRO A 190 -10.39 -8.46 -0.85
C PRO A 190 -10.71 -7.24 -1.72
N LEU A 191 -10.90 -7.46 -3.02
CA LEU A 191 -11.33 -6.46 -4.02
C LEU A 191 -12.78 -5.97 -3.80
N GLN A 192 -13.25 -5.92 -2.56
CA GLN A 192 -14.57 -5.44 -2.16
C GLN A 192 -14.79 -3.97 -2.57
N GLY A 193 -13.72 -3.17 -2.63
CA GLY A 193 -13.78 -1.77 -3.08
C GLY A 193 -13.80 -1.61 -4.60
N VAL A 194 -13.06 -2.43 -5.34
CA VAL A 194 -12.87 -2.27 -6.79
C VAL A 194 -14.04 -2.85 -7.59
N LEU A 195 -14.60 -3.99 -7.16
CA LEU A 195 -15.74 -4.61 -7.85
C LEU A 195 -17.05 -3.81 -7.72
N LYS A 196 -17.20 -3.00 -6.67
CA LYS A 196 -18.35 -2.09 -6.47
C LYS A 196 -18.33 -0.87 -7.41
N LEU A 197 -17.20 -0.59 -8.04
CA LEU A 197 -17.02 0.56 -8.94
C LEU A 197 -17.21 0.20 -10.42
N ILE A 198 -17.44 -1.07 -10.76
CA ILE A 198 -17.72 -1.52 -12.13
C ILE A 198 -19.24 -1.47 -12.38
N PRO A 199 -19.75 -0.58 -13.25
CA PRO A 199 -21.17 -0.52 -13.58
C PRO A 199 -21.63 -1.84 -14.22
N GLY A 200 -22.70 -2.45 -13.70
CA GLY A 200 -23.35 -3.63 -14.30
C GLY A 200 -23.01 -4.99 -13.68
N PHE A 201 -22.08 -5.08 -12.72
CA PHE A 201 -21.71 -6.35 -12.04
C PHE A 201 -22.27 -6.50 -10.61
N GLY A 202 -22.94 -5.49 -10.07
CA GLY A 202 -23.38 -5.45 -8.66
C GLY A 202 -24.55 -6.38 -8.30
N GLY A 203 -25.31 -6.90 -9.28
CA GLY A 203 -26.56 -7.62 -9.03
C GLY A 203 -26.45 -9.13 -8.84
N GLN A 204 -25.34 -9.78 -9.25
CA GLN A 204 -25.29 -11.25 -9.39
C GLN A 204 -24.24 -11.94 -8.50
N LEU A 205 -23.63 -11.20 -7.55
CA LEU A 205 -22.54 -11.68 -6.70
C LEU A 205 -22.84 -11.58 -5.20
N GLY A 206 -24.12 -11.61 -4.80
CA GLY A 206 -24.56 -11.61 -3.39
C GLY A 206 -24.25 -12.90 -2.61
N GLY A 207 -23.10 -13.54 -2.86
CA GLY A 207 -22.71 -14.80 -2.21
C GLY A 207 -21.22 -15.16 -2.27
N LEU A 208 -20.36 -14.31 -2.86
CA LEU A 208 -18.89 -14.50 -2.78
C LEU A 208 -18.30 -13.68 -1.62
N ASP A 209 -18.99 -13.69 -0.48
CA ASP A 209 -18.78 -12.70 0.57
C ASP A 209 -17.53 -12.94 1.43
N GLN A 210 -16.81 -14.05 1.29
CA GLN A 210 -15.60 -14.29 2.07
C GLN A 210 -14.64 -15.14 1.27
N VAL A 211 -13.68 -14.51 0.58
CA VAL A 211 -12.41 -15.21 0.30
C VAL A 211 -11.74 -15.39 1.65
N ASN A 212 -12.07 -16.48 2.32
CA ASN A 212 -11.64 -16.77 3.67
C ASN A 212 -10.12 -17.05 3.62
N GLU A 213 -9.29 -16.32 4.37
CA GLU A 213 -7.84 -16.56 4.40
C GLU A 213 -7.50 -18.04 4.72
N ARG A 214 -8.37 -18.70 5.49
CA ARG A 214 -8.30 -20.13 5.80
C ARG A 214 -8.50 -21.02 4.57
N GLU A 215 -9.36 -20.62 3.65
CA GLU A 215 -9.56 -21.31 2.39
C GLU A 215 -8.36 -21.12 1.46
N LEU A 216 -7.75 -19.93 1.49
CA LEU A 216 -6.51 -19.65 0.74
C LEU A 216 -5.36 -20.56 1.17
N ALA A 217 -5.12 -20.64 2.48
CA ALA A 217 -4.10 -21.50 3.06
C ALA A 217 -4.36 -22.99 2.72
N ARG A 218 -5.62 -23.40 2.68
CA ARG A 218 -6.02 -24.77 2.33
C ARG A 218 -5.70 -25.11 0.88
N VAL A 219 -6.00 -24.22 -0.06
CA VAL A 219 -5.67 -24.39 -1.49
C VAL A 219 -4.16 -24.54 -1.68
N GLU A 220 -3.38 -23.69 -1.00
CA GLU A 220 -1.92 -23.75 -1.04
C GLU A 220 -1.39 -25.07 -0.47
N ALA A 221 -1.89 -25.52 0.68
CA ALA A 221 -1.51 -26.79 1.30
C ALA A 221 -1.80 -28.00 0.38
N ILE A 222 -2.95 -28.03 -0.29
CA ILE A 222 -3.33 -29.08 -1.24
C ILE A 222 -2.34 -29.14 -2.42
N ILE A 223 -2.00 -27.99 -3.02
CA ILE A 223 -1.12 -27.94 -4.20
C ILE A 223 0.33 -28.28 -3.82
N LEU A 224 0.80 -27.85 -2.66
CA LEU A 224 2.13 -28.17 -2.17
C LEU A 224 2.29 -29.65 -1.79
N SER A 225 1.18 -30.34 -1.49
CA SER A 225 1.15 -31.80 -1.24
C SER A 225 1.17 -32.67 -2.51
N MET A 226 1.16 -32.04 -3.69
CA MET A 226 1.36 -32.71 -4.97
C MET A 226 2.86 -32.86 -5.29
N THR A 227 3.20 -33.83 -6.13
CA THR A 227 4.53 -33.93 -6.74
C THR A 227 4.69 -32.91 -7.88
N PRO A 228 5.92 -32.52 -8.26
CA PRO A 228 6.14 -31.63 -9.40
C PRO A 228 5.54 -32.14 -10.72
N HIS A 229 5.49 -33.46 -10.90
CA HIS A 229 4.86 -34.06 -12.08
C HIS A 229 3.33 -33.88 -12.06
N GLU A 230 2.68 -34.15 -10.93
CA GLU A 230 1.23 -33.96 -10.77
C GLU A 230 0.81 -32.50 -10.90
N ARG A 231 1.66 -31.55 -10.48
CA ARG A 231 1.39 -30.12 -10.68
C ARG A 231 1.42 -29.70 -12.14
N ARG A 232 2.42 -30.17 -12.89
CA ARG A 232 2.57 -29.89 -14.32
C ARG A 232 1.55 -30.62 -15.18
N VAL A 233 1.10 -31.79 -14.74
CA VAL A 233 0.24 -32.68 -15.52
C VAL A 233 -1.02 -33.03 -14.74
N PRO A 234 -2.03 -32.13 -14.66
CA PRO A 234 -3.20 -32.31 -13.81
C PRO A 234 -4.03 -33.58 -14.06
N HIS A 235 -3.97 -34.12 -15.28
CA HIS A 235 -4.76 -35.30 -15.65
C HIS A 235 -4.23 -36.62 -15.06
N VAL A 236 -3.02 -36.65 -14.52
CA VAL A 236 -2.45 -37.85 -13.89
C VAL A 236 -2.98 -38.08 -12.46
N ILE A 237 -3.75 -37.14 -11.90
CA ILE A 237 -4.28 -37.22 -10.54
C ILE A 237 -5.51 -38.14 -10.46
N ASP A 238 -5.23 -39.43 -10.30
CA ASP A 238 -6.20 -40.50 -10.04
C ASP A 238 -6.71 -40.51 -8.58
N GLY A 239 -7.66 -41.40 -8.27
CA GLY A 239 -8.26 -41.51 -6.95
C GLY A 239 -7.29 -41.88 -5.81
N SER A 240 -6.24 -42.65 -6.10
CA SER A 240 -5.21 -43.00 -5.12
C SER A 240 -4.37 -41.77 -4.76
N ARG A 241 -3.96 -41.00 -5.76
CA ARG A 241 -3.23 -39.75 -5.59
C ARG A 241 -4.04 -38.70 -4.83
N ARG A 242 -5.35 -38.61 -5.07
CA ARG A 242 -6.23 -37.70 -4.32
C ARG A 242 -6.28 -38.05 -2.83
N LYS A 243 -6.33 -39.33 -2.47
CA LYS A 243 -6.25 -39.78 -1.07
C LYS A 243 -4.93 -39.40 -0.43
N ARG A 244 -3.81 -39.60 -1.14
CA ARG A 244 -2.47 -39.22 -0.67
C ARG A 244 -2.34 -37.71 -0.47
N ILE A 245 -2.79 -36.91 -1.45
CA ILE A 245 -2.77 -35.44 -1.39
C ILE A 245 -3.60 -34.97 -0.20
N ALA A 246 -4.83 -35.47 -0.06
CA ALA A 246 -5.73 -35.12 1.04
C ALA A 246 -5.10 -35.39 2.42
N ALA A 247 -4.47 -36.55 2.60
CA ALA A 247 -3.75 -36.89 3.83
C ALA A 247 -2.54 -35.96 4.07
N GLY A 248 -1.77 -35.64 3.02
CA GLY A 248 -0.60 -34.75 3.11
C GLY A 248 -0.95 -33.29 3.41
N SER A 249 -2.09 -32.80 2.95
CA SER A 249 -2.54 -31.43 3.18
C SER A 249 -3.44 -31.25 4.40
N GLY A 250 -3.79 -32.33 5.11
CA GLY A 250 -4.75 -32.28 6.23
C GLY A 250 -6.17 -31.93 5.78
N THR A 251 -6.55 -32.30 4.55
CA THR A 251 -7.85 -31.99 3.94
C THR A 251 -8.61 -33.25 3.55
N THR A 252 -9.85 -33.10 3.09
CA THR A 252 -10.65 -34.23 2.59
C THR A 252 -10.44 -34.47 1.10
N VAL A 253 -10.73 -35.68 0.63
CA VAL A 253 -10.74 -36.01 -0.81
C VAL A 253 -11.75 -35.14 -1.58
N THR A 254 -12.86 -34.77 -0.95
CA THR A 254 -13.86 -33.86 -1.54
C THR A 254 -13.29 -32.47 -1.80
N GLN A 255 -12.49 -31.92 -0.89
CA GLN A 255 -11.82 -30.63 -1.06
C GLN A 255 -10.78 -30.68 -2.18
N VAL A 256 -10.03 -31.79 -2.31
CA VAL A 256 -9.11 -32.00 -3.43
C VAL A 256 -9.86 -32.06 -4.76
N ASN A 257 -11.03 -32.71 -4.81
CA ASN A 257 -11.87 -32.75 -6.01
C ASN A 257 -12.37 -31.35 -6.40
N GLN A 258 -12.85 -30.57 -5.44
CA GLN A 258 -13.30 -29.19 -5.67
C GLN A 258 -12.19 -28.33 -6.28
N LEU A 259 -10.96 -28.45 -5.77
CA LEU A 259 -9.80 -27.74 -6.30
C LEU A 259 -9.44 -28.17 -7.74
N ILE A 260 -9.52 -29.46 -8.04
CA ILE A 260 -9.30 -29.98 -9.40
C ILE A 260 -10.34 -29.40 -10.38
N GLU A 261 -11.61 -29.32 -9.97
CA GLU A 261 -12.68 -28.74 -10.79
C GLU A 261 -12.53 -27.22 -10.95
N ALA A 262 -12.20 -26.50 -9.88
CA ALA A 262 -11.93 -25.06 -9.94
C ALA A 262 -10.80 -24.73 -10.93
N ARG A 263 -9.71 -25.52 -10.91
CA ARG A 263 -8.61 -25.40 -11.87
C ARG A 263 -9.07 -25.68 -13.31
N LYS A 264 -9.92 -26.69 -13.54
CA LYS A 264 -10.48 -26.98 -14.87
C LYS A 264 -11.35 -25.83 -15.39
N GLN A 265 -12.17 -25.22 -14.55
CA GLN A 265 -12.99 -24.08 -14.91
C GLN A 265 -12.12 -22.87 -15.28
N MET A 266 -11.10 -22.57 -14.48
CA MET A 266 -10.16 -21.49 -14.76
C MET A 266 -9.37 -21.74 -16.05
N ALA A 267 -8.92 -22.99 -16.29
CA ALA A 267 -8.26 -23.36 -17.54
C ALA A 267 -9.19 -23.16 -18.77
N LYS A 268 -10.48 -23.49 -18.63
CA LYS A 268 -11.49 -23.30 -19.69
C LYS A 268 -11.71 -21.81 -19.97
N MET A 269 -11.81 -20.99 -18.93
CA MET A 269 -11.96 -19.53 -19.05
C MET A 269 -10.74 -18.89 -19.71
N MET A 270 -9.53 -19.25 -19.28
CA MET A 270 -8.28 -18.78 -19.87
C MET A 270 -8.15 -19.18 -21.34
N LYS A 271 -8.57 -20.39 -21.71
CA LYS A 271 -8.60 -20.84 -23.11
C LYS A 271 -9.59 -20.03 -23.96
N MET A 272 -10.75 -19.67 -23.41
CA MET A 272 -11.72 -18.81 -24.09
C MET A 272 -11.18 -17.40 -24.31
N MET A 273 -10.57 -16.81 -23.28
CA MET A 273 -9.96 -15.48 -23.36
C MET A 273 -8.77 -15.43 -24.33
N GLY A 274 -7.88 -16.44 -24.30
CA GLY A 274 -6.77 -16.57 -25.24
C GLY A 274 -7.18 -16.84 -26.70
N SER A 275 -8.42 -17.29 -26.92
CA SER A 275 -8.99 -17.48 -28.27
C SER A 275 -9.66 -16.22 -28.84
N GLY A 276 -9.63 -15.10 -28.14
CA GLY A 276 -10.25 -13.83 -28.57
C GLY A 276 -11.79 -13.83 -28.59
N LYS A 277 -12.43 -14.92 -28.14
CA LYS A 277 -13.88 -15.01 -27.98
C LYS A 277 -14.26 -14.61 -26.56
N MET A 278 -14.49 -13.32 -26.33
CA MET A 278 -15.23 -12.90 -25.14
C MET A 278 -16.66 -13.46 -25.22
N PRO A 279 -17.19 -14.12 -24.18
CA PRO A 279 -18.61 -14.40 -24.08
C PRO A 279 -19.35 -13.06 -24.13
N SER A 280 -20.30 -12.93 -25.05
CA SER A 280 -21.24 -11.82 -25.04
C SER A 280 -21.93 -11.78 -23.67
N LEU A 281 -21.64 -10.75 -22.87
CA LEU A 281 -22.36 -10.45 -21.65
C LEU A 281 -23.85 -10.22 -22.02
N PRO A 282 -24.80 -10.94 -21.39
CA PRO A 282 -26.22 -10.68 -21.60
C PRO A 282 -26.54 -9.26 -21.15
N GLY A 283 -27.08 -8.42 -22.05
CA GLY A 283 -27.57 -7.08 -21.71
C GLY A 283 -26.77 -5.88 -22.26
N MET A 284 -25.70 -6.11 -23.03
CA MET A 284 -25.07 -5.03 -23.81
C MET A 284 -25.63 -5.03 -25.24
N PRO A 285 -26.22 -3.92 -25.74
CA PRO A 285 -26.57 -3.82 -27.15
C PRO A 285 -25.30 -3.95 -27.98
N ALA A 286 -25.36 -4.76 -29.04
CA ALA A 286 -24.30 -4.89 -30.02
C ALA A 286 -24.08 -3.53 -30.69
N ALA A 287 -23.14 -2.74 -30.16
CA ALA A 287 -22.64 -1.57 -30.83
C ALA A 287 -21.86 -2.06 -32.06
N GLY A 288 -22.53 -1.94 -33.20
CA GLY A 288 -21.99 -2.24 -34.52
C GLY A 288 -20.70 -1.48 -34.82
N GLY A 289 -20.02 -2.02 -35.83
CA GLY A 289 -18.70 -1.66 -36.31
C GLY A 289 -18.29 -0.20 -36.18
N LEU A 290 -17.15 0.01 -35.52
CA LEU A 290 -16.21 1.08 -35.83
C LEU A 290 -14.87 0.42 -36.16
N PRO A 291 -14.22 0.78 -37.28
CA PRO A 291 -12.98 0.14 -37.70
C PRO A 291 -11.85 0.56 -36.77
N VAL A 292 -11.21 -0.43 -36.15
CA VAL A 292 -9.92 -0.25 -35.46
C VAL A 292 -8.90 0.14 -36.53
N GLN A 293 -8.54 1.43 -36.58
CA GLN A 293 -7.38 1.90 -37.35
C GLN A 293 -6.15 1.17 -36.82
N GLY A 294 -5.46 0.51 -37.75
CA GLY A 294 -4.40 -0.45 -37.47
C GLY A 294 -3.23 0.13 -36.68
N ALA A 295 -2.77 -0.64 -35.70
CA ALA A 295 -1.42 -0.54 -35.20
C ALA A 295 -0.42 -0.76 -36.36
N PRO A 296 0.68 0.01 -36.46
CA PRO A 296 1.65 -0.15 -37.51
C PRO A 296 2.37 -1.50 -37.36
N ARG A 297 2.34 -2.31 -38.42
CA ARG A 297 3.12 -3.56 -38.54
C ARG A 297 4.62 -3.25 -38.46
N PRO A 298 5.43 -4.10 -37.81
CA PRO A 298 6.88 -3.93 -37.79
C PRO A 298 7.44 -4.16 -39.20
N SER A 299 8.11 -3.14 -39.74
CA SER A 299 8.70 -3.18 -41.07
C SER A 299 9.95 -4.07 -41.09
N ALA A 300 9.88 -5.13 -41.87
CA ALA A 300 11.01 -5.98 -42.21
C ALA A 300 11.95 -5.26 -43.18
N THR A 301 12.87 -4.42 -42.69
CA THR A 301 14.05 -3.98 -43.47
C THR A 301 15.20 -3.50 -42.57
N ARG A 302 15.73 -4.41 -41.74
CA ARG A 302 16.99 -4.16 -41.00
C ARG A 302 18.10 -5.09 -41.48
N LYS A 303 18.38 -5.11 -42.79
CA LYS A 303 19.53 -5.83 -43.37
C LYS A 303 20.37 -5.07 -44.42
N SER A 304 20.09 -3.80 -44.73
CA SER A 304 20.87 -3.06 -45.76
C SER A 304 21.80 -1.95 -45.24
N ARG A 305 21.84 -1.66 -43.94
CA ARG A 305 22.67 -0.55 -43.41
C ARG A 305 24.12 -0.90 -43.04
N SER A 306 24.55 -2.18 -43.06
CA SER A 306 25.96 -2.52 -42.76
C SER A 306 26.90 -2.62 -43.96
N LYS A 307 26.39 -2.64 -45.21
CA LYS A 307 27.24 -2.71 -46.43
C LYS A 307 27.60 -1.35 -47.04
N ARG A 308 26.98 -0.24 -46.59
CA ARG A 308 27.23 1.11 -47.16
C ARG A 308 28.28 1.93 -46.40
N ARG A 309 28.76 1.45 -45.24
CA ARG A 309 29.83 2.10 -44.46
C ARG A 309 31.26 1.58 -44.74
N LYS A 310 31.43 0.54 -45.56
CA LYS A 310 32.75 -0.02 -45.93
C LYS A 310 33.30 0.44 -47.29
N LYS A 311 32.62 1.35 -48.00
CA LYS A 311 33.07 1.91 -49.29
C LYS A 311 33.42 3.41 -49.24
N ALA A 312 33.55 3.98 -48.04
CA ALA A 312 34.01 5.36 -47.82
C ALA A 312 35.34 5.42 -47.01
N ARG A 313 36.09 4.32 -47.00
CA ARG A 313 37.46 4.23 -46.50
C ARG A 313 38.26 3.29 -47.40
N LYS A 314 38.54 3.76 -48.62
CA LYS A 314 39.68 3.41 -49.46
C LYS A 314 39.76 4.45 -50.57
#